data_AF-A0A1F9ISE8-F1
#
_entry.id   AF-A0A1F9ISE8-F1
#
_cell.length_a   1.000
_cell.length_b   1.000
_cell.length_c   1.000
_cell.angle_alpha   90.00
_cell.angle_beta   90.00
_cell.angle_gamma   90.00
#
_symmetry.space_group_name_H-M   'P 1'
#
loop_
_entity.id
_entity.type
_entity.pdbx_description
1 polymer ?
#
loop_
_entity_poly.entity_id
_entity_poly.type
_entity_poly.pdbx_seq_one_letter_code
_entity_poly.pdbx_strand_id
1 'polypeptide(L)' 'MPARPKGTRKMKAASAPRASITFPPDLYRTLEQLAKQKKVSVAWVVRDATEKYIADQWPLFEKHS' A
#
# COMPACT_ATOMS: atom_id res chain seq x y z
N MET A 1 6.21 -46.85 -0.41
CA MET A 1 6.77 -45.51 -0.12
C MET A 1 5.65 -44.48 -0.26
N PRO A 2 5.15 -43.84 0.82
CA PRO A 2 4.23 -42.73 0.67
C PRO A 2 4.96 -41.38 0.62
N ALA A 3 4.52 -40.53 -0.31
CA ALA A 3 5.11 -39.24 -0.67
C ALA A 3 5.05 -38.18 0.44
N ARG A 4 6.05 -37.30 0.46
CA ARG A 4 6.21 -36.19 1.42
C ARG A 4 5.20 -35.07 1.16
N PRO A 5 4.38 -34.64 2.13
CA PRO A 5 3.50 -33.48 1.93
C PRO A 5 4.29 -32.18 2.01
N LYS A 6 4.27 -31.37 0.93
CA LYS A 6 4.91 -30.05 0.85
C LYS A 6 3.95 -28.98 1.37
N GLY A 7 3.86 -28.87 2.69
CA GLY A 7 3.09 -27.80 3.35
C GLY A 7 3.87 -26.49 3.38
N THR A 8 3.70 -25.63 2.38
CA THR A 8 4.03 -24.21 2.56
C THR A 8 2.84 -23.55 3.23
N ARG A 9 2.92 -23.37 4.55
CA ARG A 9 1.97 -22.59 5.34
C ARG A 9 2.10 -21.14 4.88
N LYS A 10 1.33 -20.75 3.86
CA LYS A 10 1.10 -19.35 3.50
C LYS A 10 0.56 -18.69 4.76
N MET A 11 1.40 -17.94 5.46
CA MET A 11 0.95 -17.03 6.49
C MET A 11 -0.17 -16.22 5.86
N LYS A 12 -1.37 -16.31 6.45
CA LYS A 12 -2.50 -15.46 6.09
C LYS A 12 -2.04 -14.04 6.38
N ALA A 13 -1.49 -13.37 5.37
CA ALA A 13 -1.28 -11.94 5.40
C ALA A 13 -2.64 -11.37 5.79
N ALA A 14 -2.73 -10.78 6.98
CA ALA A 14 -3.94 -10.16 7.49
C ALA A 14 -4.60 -9.42 6.33
N SER A 15 -5.88 -9.72 6.06
CA SER A 15 -6.62 -9.34 4.86
C SER A 15 -6.43 -7.86 4.55
N ALA A 16 -5.36 -7.52 3.84
CA ALA A 16 -5.09 -6.17 3.40
C ALA A 16 -6.02 -5.96 2.21
N PRO A 17 -7.04 -5.10 2.33
CA PRO A 17 -7.94 -4.87 1.22
C PRO A 17 -7.13 -4.39 0.02
N ARG A 18 -7.11 -5.19 -1.04
CA ARG A 18 -6.47 -4.83 -2.29
C ARG A 18 -7.47 -4.01 -3.10
N ALA A 19 -7.36 -2.70 -3.01
CA ALA A 19 -8.04 -1.81 -3.94
C ALA A 19 -7.25 -1.79 -5.26
N SER A 20 -7.92 -2.10 -6.38
CA SER A 20 -7.40 -1.82 -7.72
C SER A 20 -7.84 -0.42 -8.08
N ILE A 21 -6.89 0.52 -8.05
CA ILE A 21 -7.10 1.92 -8.42
C ILE A 21 -6.41 2.18 -9.74
N THR A 22 -7.17 2.64 -10.73
CA THR A 22 -6.61 3.09 -12.01
C THR A 22 -6.12 4.52 -11.81
N PHE A 23 -4.81 4.71 -11.88
CA PHE A 23 -4.22 6.04 -11.83
C PHE A 23 -4.28 6.69 -13.20
N PRO A 24 -4.70 7.97 -13.31
CA PRO A 24 -4.50 8.72 -14.53
C PRO A 24 -2.99 8.82 -14.84
N PRO A 25 -2.61 8.83 -16.14
CA PRO A 25 -1.21 8.69 -16.56
C PRO A 25 -0.30 9.81 -16.05
N ASP A 26 -0.87 11.00 -15.84
CA ASP A 26 -0.17 12.16 -15.29
C ASP A 26 0.24 11.94 -13.82
N LEU A 27 -0.67 11.42 -12.99
CA LEU A 27 -0.39 11.05 -11.60
C LEU A 27 0.57 9.86 -11.52
N TYR A 28 0.42 8.85 -12.39
CA TYR A 28 1.31 7.70 -12.39
C TYR A 28 2.76 8.10 -12.70
N ARG A 29 2.99 8.98 -13.68
CA ARG A 29 4.32 9.53 -13.98
C ARG A 29 4.92 10.26 -12.80
N THR A 30 4.12 11.07 -12.13
CA THR A 30 4.56 11.80 -10.94
C THR A 30 4.94 10.83 -9.81
N LEU A 31 4.09 9.83 -9.54
CA LEU A 31 4.36 8.78 -8.56
C LEU A 31 5.60 7.95 -8.91
N GLU A 32 5.83 7.64 -10.19
CA GLU A 32 7.04 6.96 -10.66
C GLU A 32 8.31 7.80 -10.45
N GLN A 33 8.25 9.10 -10.72
CA GLN A 33 9.38 10.01 -10.47
C GLN A 33 9.70 10.07 -8.97
N LEU A 34 8.69 10.18 -8.12
CA LEU A 34 8.82 10.13 -6.65
C LEU A 34 9.38 8.79 -6.17
N ALA A 35 8.87 7.69 -6.72
CA ALA A 35 9.32 6.34 -6.42
C ALA A 35 10.80 6.14 -6.78
N LYS A 36 11.21 6.58 -7.98
CA LYS A 36 12.62 6.53 -8.44
C LYS A 36 13.54 7.37 -7.55
N GLN A 37 13.15 8.59 -7.20
CA GLN A 37 13.94 9.46 -6.34
C GLN A 37 14.15 8.87 -4.94
N LYS A 38 13.11 8.26 -4.37
CA LYS A 38 13.18 7.63 -3.05
C LYS A 38 13.68 6.18 -3.06
N LYS A 39 13.99 5.60 -4.25
CA LYS A 39 14.33 4.17 -4.44
C LYS A 39 13.31 3.21 -3.85
N VAL A 40 12.04 3.59 -3.92
CA VAL A 40 10.90 2.80 -3.44
C VAL A 40 10.00 2.43 -4.60
N SER A 41 9.09 1.46 -4.41
CA SER A 41 8.08 1.13 -5.43
C SER A 41 6.88 2.07 -5.36
N VAL A 42 6.14 2.23 -6.47
CA VAL A 42 4.92 3.05 -6.54
C VAL A 42 3.91 2.66 -5.44
N ALA A 43 3.75 1.37 -5.17
CA ALA A 43 2.88 0.89 -4.09
C ALA A 43 3.27 1.41 -2.70
N TRP A 44 4.58 1.58 -2.44
CA TRP A 44 5.06 2.18 -1.20
C TRP A 44 4.74 3.67 -1.14
N VAL A 45 4.87 4.39 -2.27
CA VAL A 45 4.49 5.81 -2.35
C VAL A 45 3.00 6.00 -2.11
N VAL A 46 2.16 5.13 -2.68
CA VAL A 46 0.69 5.17 -2.46
C VAL A 46 0.37 4.93 -0.99
N ARG A 47 1.03 3.95 -0.36
CA ARG A 47 0.87 3.68 1.07
C ARG A 47 1.29 4.89 1.93
N ASP A 48 2.49 5.42 1.73
CA ASP A 48 3.03 6.59 2.46
C ASP A 48 2.14 7.83 2.26
N ALA A 49 1.68 8.08 1.03
CA ALA A 49 0.76 9.17 0.73
C ALA A 49 -0.60 8.98 1.40
N THR A 50 -1.10 7.75 1.47
CA THR A 50 -2.37 7.44 2.16
C THR A 50 -2.23 7.61 3.67
N GLU A 51 -1.14 7.12 4.27
CA GLU A 51 -0.86 7.31 5.70
C GLU A 51 -0.73 8.79 6.05
N LYS A 52 -0.02 9.57 5.24
CA LYS A 52 0.09 11.03 5.42
C LYS A 52 -1.23 11.75 5.21
N TYR A 53 -2.00 11.36 4.20
CA TYR A 53 -3.30 11.97 3.94
C TYR A 53 -4.28 11.69 5.09
N ILE A 54 -4.32 10.45 5.59
CA ILE A 54 -5.13 10.12 6.76
C ILE A 54 -4.63 10.90 7.98
N ALA A 55 -3.31 10.96 8.21
CA ALA A 55 -2.74 11.71 9.33
C ALA A 55 -2.96 13.23 9.23
N ASP A 56 -3.06 13.79 8.03
CA ASP A 56 -3.38 15.20 7.77
C ASP A 56 -4.89 15.47 7.93
N GLN A 57 -5.73 14.48 7.59
CA GLN A 57 -7.18 14.54 7.81
C GLN A 57 -7.59 14.20 9.25
N TRP A 58 -6.80 13.44 10.01
CA TRP A 58 -7.10 13.05 11.39
C TRP A 58 -7.10 14.20 12.44
N PRO A 59 -6.28 15.27 12.36
CA PRO A 59 -6.42 16.40 13.27
C PRO A 59 -7.76 17.15 13.12
N LEU A 60 -8.54 16.88 12.07
CA LEU A 60 -9.94 17.34 11.96
C LEU A 60 -10.93 16.48 12.77
N PHE A 61 -10.57 15.25 13.13
CA PHE A 61 -11.43 14.31 13.90
C PHE A 61 -11.07 14.20 15.39
N GLU A 62 -9.91 14.66 15.85
CA GLU A 62 -9.55 14.68 17.28
C GLU A 62 -10.26 15.78 18.10
N LYS A 63 -11.13 16.58 17.47
CA LYS A 63 -11.84 17.67 18.16
C LYS A 63 -13.36 17.64 18.03
N HIS A 64 -13.96 16.47 17.86
CA HIS A 64 -15.38 16.32 18.13
C HIS A 64 -15.74 14.96 18.78
N SER A 65 -15.84 15.05 20.11
CA SER A 65 -16.73 14.31 21.01
C SER A 65 -16.24 13.02 21.65
#